data_AF-A0A9D9Q7B1-F1
#
_entry.id   AF-A0A9D9Q7B1-F1
#
_cell.length_a   1.000
_cell.length_b   1.000
_cell.length_c   1.000
_cell.angle_alpha   90.00
_cell.angle_beta   90.00
_cell.angle_gamma   90.00
#
_symmetry.space_group_name_H-M   'P 1'
#
loop_
_entity.id
_entity.type
_entity.pdbx_description
1 polymer ?
#
loop_
_entity_poly.entity_id
_entity_poly.type
_entity_poly.pdbx_seq_one_letter_code
_entity_poly.pdbx_strand_id
1 'polypeptide(L)' 'MAERLTWDEILKKYPSRWIGLTDVEWEAPNNPNVLSAVVKYTDKDMGELIDMQFHDDNLYSVYTTPDDEPFVGVNWAV' A
#
# COMPACT_ATOMS: atom_id res chain seq x y z
N MET A 1 14.88 7.10 9.65
CA MET A 1 13.68 7.95 9.79
C MET A 1 12.72 7.48 8.73
N ALA A 2 11.62 6.84 9.12
CA ALA A 2 10.63 6.39 8.17
C ALA A 2 9.58 7.51 8.08
N GLU A 3 9.51 8.17 6.92
CA GLU A 3 8.56 9.26 6.70
C GLU A 3 7.18 8.67 6.41
N ARG A 4 6.17 9.14 7.14
CA ARG A 4 4.77 8.86 6.84
C ARG A 4 4.36 9.73 5.66
N LEU A 5 3.87 9.09 4.62
CA LEU A 5 3.49 9.73 3.37
C LEU A 5 2.01 9.46 3.10
N THR A 6 1.32 10.42 2.49
CA THR A 6 -0.03 10.20 1.98
C THR A 6 -0.01 9.29 0.76
N TRP A 7 -1.13 8.65 0.43
CA TRP A 7 -1.21 7.77 -0.73
C TRP A 7 -0.78 8.47 -2.04
N ASP A 8 -1.23 9.72 -2.25
CA ASP A 8 -0.84 10.53 -3.41
C ASP A 8 0.68 10.80 -3.47
N GLU A 9 1.31 11.08 -2.32
CA GLU A 9 2.77 11.26 -2.24
C GLU A 9 3.52 9.96 -2.51
N ILE A 10 3.00 8.83 -2.03
CA ILE A 10 3.58 7.50 -2.26
C ILE A 10 3.57 7.17 -3.75
N LEU A 11 2.44 7.40 -4.44
CA LEU A 11 2.31 7.18 -5.89
C LEU A 11 3.29 8.06 -6.68
N LYS A 12 3.44 9.34 -6.29
CA LYS A 12 4.38 10.27 -6.93
C LYS A 12 5.84 9.91 -6.70
N LYS A 13 6.19 9.47 -5.49
CA LYS A 13 7.58 9.20 -5.09
C LYS A 13 8.05 7.82 -5.57
N TYR A 14 7.14 6.86 -5.61
CA TYR A 14 7.41 5.48 -5.98
C TYR A 14 6.43 5.02 -7.06
N PRO A 15 6.49 5.53 -8.30
CA PRO A 15 5.57 5.08 -9.35
C PRO A 15 5.95 3.69 -9.88
N SER A 16 4.92 2.91 -10.26
CA SER A 16 4.96 1.63 -10.97
C SER A 16 5.89 0.60 -10.34
N ARG A 17 5.80 0.39 -9.02
CA ARG A 17 6.64 -0.58 -8.31
C ARG A 17 5.95 -1.17 -7.08
N TRP A 18 6.48 -2.27 -6.60
CA TRP A 18 6.06 -2.84 -5.32
C TRP A 18 6.71 -2.12 -4.16
N ILE A 19 5.92 -1.80 -3.15
CA ILE A 19 6.40 -1.22 -1.90
C ILE A 19 5.77 -1.95 -0.70
N GLY A 20 6.52 -2.01 0.39
CA GLY A 20 6.06 -2.45 1.70
C GLY A 20 5.70 -1.27 2.57
N LEU A 21 4.42 -1.19 2.94
CA LEU A 21 3.86 -0.20 3.82
C LEU A 21 3.71 -0.75 5.24
N THR A 22 3.99 0.09 6.22
CA THR A 22 3.73 -0.19 7.64
C THR A 22 2.98 0.97 8.27
N ASP A 23 2.31 0.75 9.39
CA ASP A 23 1.53 1.80 10.08
C ASP A 23 0.50 2.46 9.13
N VAL A 24 -0.29 1.61 8.46
CA VAL A 24 -1.25 2.05 7.43
C VAL A 24 -2.50 2.61 8.09
N GLU A 25 -2.83 3.84 7.76
CA GLU A 25 -4.07 4.49 8.14
C GLU A 25 -5.08 4.40 6.99
N TRP A 26 -6.24 3.84 7.30
CA TRP A 26 -7.33 3.60 6.36
C TRP A 26 -8.42 4.65 6.54
N GLU A 27 -9.04 5.08 5.44
CA GLU A 27 -10.10 6.10 5.44
C GLU A 27 -11.33 5.66 6.24
N ALA A 28 -11.70 4.38 6.14
CA ALA A 28 -12.84 3.83 6.86
C ALA A 28 -12.63 2.33 7.10
N PRO A 29 -13.24 1.76 8.16
CA PRO A 29 -13.10 0.33 8.47
C PRO A 29 -13.63 -0.60 7.36
N ASN A 30 -14.51 -0.10 6.48
CA ASN A 30 -15.06 -0.86 5.34
C ASN A 30 -14.60 -0.34 3.98
N ASN A 31 -13.68 0.62 3.91
CA ASN A 31 -13.19 1.17 2.65
C ASN A 31 -11.67 0.95 2.57
N PRO A 32 -11.16 0.18 1.60
CA PRO A 32 -9.74 -0.15 1.49
C PRO A 32 -8.92 1.01 0.89
N ASN A 33 -9.27 2.26 1.24
CA ASN A 33 -8.54 3.44 0.82
C ASN A 33 -7.47 3.77 1.85
N VAL A 34 -6.21 3.65 1.44
CA VAL A 34 -5.07 4.11 2.23
C VAL A 34 -5.09 5.65 2.25
N LEU A 35 -5.17 6.24 3.44
CA LEU A 35 -4.99 7.69 3.61
C LEU A 35 -3.50 8.03 3.66
N SER A 36 -2.79 7.36 4.55
CA SER A 36 -1.36 7.55 4.76
C SER A 36 -0.71 6.29 5.30
N ALA A 37 0.56 6.12 5.00
CA ALA A 37 1.34 4.98 5.45
C ALA A 37 2.83 5.31 5.53
N VAL A 38 3.56 4.51 6.27
CA VAL A 38 5.02 4.59 6.34
C VAL A 38 5.61 3.60 5.35
N VAL A 39 6.31 4.13 4.34
CA VAL A 39 7.02 3.29 3.36
C VAL A 39 8.30 2.75 3.98
N LYS A 40 8.38 1.43 4.16
CA LYS A 40 9.53 0.76 4.80
C LYS A 40 10.40 -0.01 3.82
N TYR A 41 9.81 -0.60 2.78
CA TYR A 41 10.54 -1.40 1.79
C TYR A 41 10.19 -0.94 0.38
N THR A 42 11.20 -0.61 -0.43
CA THR A 42 11.02 -0.12 -1.81
C THR A 42 11.83 -0.89 -2.85
N ASP A 43 12.73 -1.76 -2.37
CA ASP A 43 13.73 -2.48 -3.16
C ASP A 43 13.48 -3.99 -3.14
N LYS A 44 12.24 -4.39 -2.80
CA LYS A 44 11.84 -5.78 -2.68
C LYS A 44 10.85 -6.16 -3.77
N ASP A 45 10.95 -7.41 -4.19
CA ASP A 45 10.03 -7.98 -5.16
C ASP A 45 8.71 -8.40 -4.50
N MET A 46 7.68 -8.58 -5.32
CA MET A 46 6.33 -8.96 -4.84
C MET A 46 6.38 -10.18 -3.91
N GLY A 47 7.12 -11.22 -4.31
CA GLY A 47 7.22 -12.46 -3.56
C GLY A 47 7.87 -12.27 -2.18
N GLU A 48 8.90 -11.42 -2.08
CA GLU A 48 9.54 -11.12 -0.80
C GLU A 48 8.61 -10.32 0.12
N LEU A 49 7.88 -9.35 -0.43
CA LEU A 49 6.94 -8.54 0.37
C LEU A 49 5.78 -9.37 0.89
N ILE A 50 5.26 -10.29 0.08
CA ILE A 50 4.19 -11.21 0.48
C ILE A 50 4.69 -12.18 1.57
N ASP A 51 5.87 -12.78 1.39
CA ASP A 51 6.48 -13.64 2.40
C ASP A 51 6.66 -12.88 3.73
N MET A 52 7.16 -11.65 3.67
CA MET A 52 7.29 -10.80 4.85
C MET A 52 5.94 -10.43 5.47
N GLN A 53 4.89 -10.23 4.67
CA GLN A 53 3.53 -9.96 5.17
C GLN A 53 2.94 -11.17 5.90
N PHE A 54 3.31 -12.40 5.54
CA PHE A 54 2.94 -13.60 6.31
C PHE A 54 3.67 -13.70 7.67
N HIS A 55 4.82 -13.05 7.79
CA HIS A 55 5.64 -13.06 9.00
C HIS A 55 5.43 -11.83 9.89
N ASP A 56 4.96 -10.71 9.33
CA ASP A 56 4.77 -9.42 10.00
C ASP A 56 3.36 -8.89 9.69
N ASP A 57 2.47 -8.98 10.68
CA ASP A 57 1.05 -8.58 10.59
C ASP A 57 0.88 -7.06 10.31
N ASN A 58 1.93 -6.26 10.52
CA ASN A 58 1.91 -4.82 10.30
C ASN A 58 2.49 -4.42 8.93
N LEU A 59 2.84 -5.37 8.08
CA LEU A 59 3.34 -5.12 6.74
C LEU A 59 2.25 -5.33 5.69
N TYR A 60 2.04 -4.34 4.84
CA TYR A 60 1.16 -4.41 3.68
C TYR A 60 1.97 -4.25 2.40
N SER A 61 1.93 -5.25 1.52
CA SER A 61 2.48 -5.13 0.18
C SER A 61 1.48 -4.44 -0.74
N VAL A 62 1.89 -3.37 -1.41
CA VAL A 62 1.05 -2.69 -2.40
C VAL A 62 1.85 -2.37 -3.65
N TYR A 63 1.17 -2.44 -4.80
CA TYR A 63 1.72 -1.99 -6.06
C TYR A 63 1.23 -0.57 -6.34
N THR A 64 2.17 0.35 -6.54
CA THR A 64 1.85 1.74 -6.81
C THR A 64 1.65 1.95 -8.30
N THR A 65 0.41 2.05 -8.75
CA THR A 65 0.14 2.43 -10.14
C THR A 65 -0.18 3.92 -10.19
N PRO A 66 0.49 4.74 -11.03
CA PRO A 66 0.15 6.17 -11.13
C PRO A 66 -1.28 6.44 -11.65
N ASP A 67 -1.94 5.40 -12.15
CA ASP A 67 -3.32 5.38 -12.65
C ASP A 67 -4.25 4.58 -11.70
N ASP A 68 -3.77 4.15 -10.52
CA ASP A 68 -4.60 3.44 -9.54
C ASP A 68 -5.61 4.45 -8.97
N GLU A 69 -6.81 4.48 -9.55
CA GLU A 69 -7.96 5.04 -8.85
C GLU A 69 -8.10 4.30 -7.50
N PRO A 70 -8.42 5.01 -6.39
CA PRO A 70 -8.65 4.37 -5.10
C PRO A 70 -9.57 3.17 -5.31
N PHE A 71 -9.17 2.00 -4.80
CA PHE A 71 -9.87 0.73 -4.97
C PHE A 71 -11.26 0.81 -4.34
N VAL A 72 -12.21 1.48 -5.00
CA VAL A 72 -13.63 1.44 -4.67
C VAL A 72 -14.06 0.01 -4.94
N GLY A 73 -14.14 -0.76 -3.86
CA GLY A 73 -14.41 -2.19 -3.88
C GLY A 73 -15.43 -2.52 -4.96
N VAL A 74 -15.01 -3.34 -5.92
CA VAL A 74 -15.87 -3.85 -6.99
C VAL A 74 -17.13 -4.38 -6.30
N ASN A 75 -18.27 -3.73 -6.54
CA ASN A 75 -19.56 -4.29 -6.17
C ASN A 75 -19.77 -5.50 -7.07
N TRP A 76 -19.49 -6.71 -6.57
CA TRP A 76 -19.82 -7.95 -7.26
C TRP A 76 -21.34 -8.14 -7.18
N ALA A 77 -22.07 -7.41 -8.02
CA ALA A 77 -23.45 -7.72 -8.35
C ALA A 77 -23.45 -8.67 -9.56
N VAL A 78 -23.41 -9.97 -9.27
CA VAL A 78 -23.90 -11.04 -10.16
C VAL A 78 -25.13 -11.66 -9.53
#